data_AF-A0A2N1HCQ5-F1
#
_entry.id   AF-A0A2N1HCQ5-F1
#
_cell.length_a   1.000
_cell.length_b   1.000
_cell.length_c   1.000
_cell.angle_alpha   90.00
_cell.angle_beta   90.00
_cell.angle_gamma   90.00
#
_symmetry.space_group_name_H-M   'P 1'
#
loop_
_entity.id
_entity.type
_entity.pdbx_description
1 polymer ?
#
loop_
_entity_poly.entity_id
_entity_poly.type
_entity_poly.pdbx_seq_one_letter_code
_entity_poly.pdbx_strand_id
1 'polypeptide(L)'
;MSKLLGQANIEKFEKWRIDMLAKEDWSEFKHLAYRGGLSRSIVSKASDVDLNALKALKGNKTILKAFDALERTLQKELPETFIIKMSSIEKYHAYVETMEQTGAKFPIDLDDDIDIIRLARNIGIPASRLNSSIFKKLLDDDIDRIGTEVMAGKSVEERMEGNLMTTSKELNKCRQDLSVAQEKIDGLTKQNLKLQSEVRKLQKQSIEKDASLEHSIETGRRFTL
;
A
#
# COMPACT_ATOMS: atom_id res chain seq x y z
N MET A 1 27.30 -9.20 -6.23
CA MET A 1 26.92 -10.49 -5.62
C MET A 1 27.87 -11.55 -6.13
N SER A 2 28.43 -12.39 -5.26
CA SER A 2 29.14 -13.60 -5.70
C SER A 2 28.19 -14.46 -6.55
N LYS A 3 28.67 -15.06 -7.66
CA LYS A 3 27.85 -15.88 -8.57
C LYS A 3 27.09 -16.99 -7.81
N LEU A 4 27.71 -17.57 -6.78
CA LEU A 4 27.14 -18.60 -5.92
C LEU A 4 25.94 -18.11 -5.12
N LEU A 5 26.02 -16.88 -4.57
CA LEU A 5 24.92 -16.27 -3.80
C LEU A 5 23.72 -15.93 -4.72
N GLY A 6 24.00 -15.53 -5.97
CA GLY A 6 22.97 -15.25 -6.96
C GLY A 6 22.17 -16.50 -7.36
N GLN A 7 22.85 -17.64 -7.50
CA GLN A 7 22.25 -18.92 -7.86
C GLN A 7 21.37 -19.48 -6.72
N ALA A 8 21.88 -19.46 -5.49
CA ALA A 8 21.10 -19.90 -4.32
C ALA A 8 19.80 -19.10 -4.15
N ASN A 9 19.82 -17.78 -4.38
CA ASN A 9 18.62 -16.96 -4.34
C ASN A 9 17.61 -17.29 -5.45
N ILE A 10 18.07 -17.68 -6.64
CA ILE A 10 17.16 -18.13 -7.73
C ILE A 10 16.46 -19.41 -7.30
N GLU A 11 17.22 -20.40 -6.83
CA GLU A 11 16.70 -21.72 -6.43
C GLU A 11 15.69 -21.60 -5.28
N LYS A 12 16.00 -20.80 -4.26
CA LYS A 12 15.07 -20.52 -3.16
C LYS A 12 13.77 -19.88 -3.65
N PHE A 13 13.86 -18.85 -4.49
CA PHE A 13 12.68 -18.14 -4.98
C PHE A 13 11.79 -19.03 -5.85
N GLU A 14 12.39 -19.76 -6.79
CA GLU A 14 11.67 -20.64 -7.71
C GLU A 14 10.99 -21.78 -6.95
N LYS A 15 11.70 -22.42 -6.01
CA LYS A 15 11.13 -23.47 -5.18
C LYS A 15 9.94 -22.95 -4.37
N TRP A 16 10.12 -21.84 -3.66
CA TRP A 16 9.03 -21.22 -2.89
C TRP A 16 7.83 -20.87 -3.77
N ARG A 17 8.06 -20.28 -4.95
CA ARG A 17 7.00 -19.92 -5.89
C ARG A 17 6.22 -21.16 -6.36
N ILE A 18 6.93 -22.21 -6.76
CA ILE A 18 6.31 -23.46 -7.22
C ILE A 18 5.51 -24.10 -6.08
N ASP A 19 6.09 -24.20 -4.88
CA ASP A 19 5.44 -24.78 -3.71
C ASP A 19 4.16 -24.01 -3.35
N MET A 20 4.18 -22.68 -3.41
CA MET A 20 2.99 -21.85 -3.12
C MET A 20 1.93 -21.94 -4.22
N LEU A 21 2.33 -21.98 -5.49
CA LEU A 21 1.38 -22.15 -6.60
C LEU A 21 0.74 -23.54 -6.61
N ALA A 22 1.49 -24.58 -6.22
CA ALA A 22 1.00 -25.96 -6.18
C ALA A 22 -0.10 -26.20 -5.15
N LYS A 23 -0.22 -25.33 -4.14
CA LYS A 23 -1.30 -25.43 -3.14
C LYS A 23 -2.65 -25.00 -3.68
N GLU A 24 -2.68 -24.22 -4.77
CA GLU A 24 -3.88 -23.58 -5.35
C GLU A 24 -4.73 -22.75 -4.36
N ASP A 25 -4.26 -22.55 -3.13
CA ASP A 25 -4.88 -21.67 -2.14
C ASP A 25 -4.34 -20.25 -2.29
N TRP A 26 -4.96 -19.51 -3.20
CA TRP A 26 -4.62 -18.12 -3.49
C TRP A 26 -4.75 -17.21 -2.25
N SER A 27 -5.57 -17.57 -1.26
CA SER A 27 -5.77 -16.75 -0.07
C SER A 27 -4.48 -16.58 0.76
N GLU A 28 -3.56 -17.55 0.68
CA GLU A 28 -2.24 -17.45 1.30
C GLU A 28 -1.43 -16.27 0.76
N PHE A 29 -1.68 -15.79 -0.46
CA PHE A 29 -0.92 -14.65 -1.00
C PHE A 29 -1.41 -13.29 -0.47
N LYS A 30 -2.58 -13.22 0.18
CA LYS A 30 -3.18 -11.93 0.60
C LYS A 30 -2.29 -11.16 1.56
N HIS A 31 -1.62 -11.85 2.48
CA HIS A 31 -0.70 -11.21 3.44
C HIS A 31 0.60 -10.69 2.79
N LEU A 32 0.90 -11.10 1.55
CA LEU A 32 2.06 -10.63 0.78
C LEU A 32 1.76 -9.32 0.03
N ALA A 33 0.50 -8.92 -0.05
CA ALA A 33 0.08 -7.72 -0.74
C ALA A 33 0.43 -6.45 0.04
N TYR A 34 0.89 -5.44 -0.68
CA TYR A 34 1.05 -4.08 -0.17
C TYR A 34 0.65 -3.07 -1.25
N ARG A 35 -0.33 -2.22 -0.94
CA ARG A 35 -0.87 -1.21 -1.88
C ARG A 35 -1.24 -1.82 -3.26
N GLY A 36 -1.93 -2.96 -3.23
CA GLY A 36 -2.44 -3.64 -4.43
C GLY A 36 -1.37 -4.30 -5.31
N GLY A 37 -0.16 -4.54 -4.81
CA GLY A 37 0.87 -5.31 -5.52
C GLY A 37 1.68 -6.19 -4.56
N LEU A 38 2.53 -7.06 -5.09
CA LEU A 38 3.38 -7.92 -4.27
C LEU A 38 4.46 -7.09 -3.56
N SER A 39 4.55 -7.26 -2.24
CA SER A 39 5.58 -6.61 -1.44
C SER A 39 6.89 -7.36 -1.53
N ARG A 40 7.90 -6.76 -2.17
CA ARG A 40 9.27 -7.33 -2.26
C ARG A 40 9.87 -7.64 -0.89
N SER A 41 9.58 -6.84 0.13
CA SER A 41 10.06 -7.04 1.51
C SER A 41 9.40 -8.25 2.17
N ILE A 42 8.09 -8.41 2.00
CA ILE A 42 7.36 -9.53 2.61
C ILE A 42 7.69 -10.82 1.87
N VAL A 43 7.72 -10.78 0.53
CA VAL A 43 8.12 -11.92 -0.30
C VAL A 43 9.55 -12.36 -0.02
N SER A 44 10.49 -11.42 0.17
CA SER A 44 11.86 -11.74 0.59
C SER A 44 11.90 -12.57 1.87
N LYS A 45 11.11 -12.19 2.88
CA LYS A 45 11.00 -12.94 4.14
C LYS A 45 10.33 -14.30 3.96
N ALA A 46 9.25 -14.35 3.17
CA ALA A 46 8.48 -15.58 2.95
C ALA A 46 9.25 -16.63 2.12
N SER A 47 10.09 -16.18 1.18
CA SER A 47 10.88 -17.04 0.30
C SER A 47 12.31 -17.29 0.77
N ASP A 48 12.73 -16.67 1.88
CA ASP A 48 14.12 -16.70 2.38
C ASP A 48 15.17 -16.25 1.33
N VAL A 49 14.77 -15.29 0.48
CA VAL A 49 15.58 -14.69 -0.59
C VAL A 49 16.05 -13.32 -0.16
N ASP A 50 17.31 -12.96 -0.44
CA ASP A 50 17.83 -11.62 -0.16
C ASP A 50 16.97 -10.55 -0.86
N LEU A 51 16.47 -9.57 -0.08
CA LEU A 51 15.68 -8.44 -0.58
C LEU A 51 16.37 -7.71 -1.74
N ASN A 52 17.70 -7.62 -1.74
CA ASN A 52 18.43 -6.97 -2.81
C ASN A 52 18.30 -7.71 -4.14
N ALA A 53 18.11 -9.03 -4.12
CA ALA A 53 17.87 -9.83 -5.31
C ALA A 53 16.50 -9.54 -5.95
N LEU A 54 15.55 -8.99 -5.19
CA LEU A 54 14.20 -8.62 -5.62
C LEU A 54 14.04 -7.14 -6.00
N LYS A 55 15.08 -6.30 -5.85
CA LYS A 55 15.00 -4.86 -6.17
C LYS A 55 15.15 -4.62 -7.69
N ALA A 56 14.27 -3.81 -8.28
CA ALA A 56 14.22 -3.59 -9.73
C ALA A 56 15.56 -3.13 -10.36
N LEU A 57 16.33 -2.27 -9.69
CA LEU A 57 17.56 -1.69 -10.25
C LEU A 57 18.84 -2.50 -9.97
N LYS A 58 18.84 -3.34 -8.93
CA LYS A 58 20.05 -4.03 -8.41
C LYS A 58 19.87 -5.53 -8.25
N GLY A 59 18.67 -6.02 -8.56
CA GLY A 59 18.26 -7.40 -8.35
C GLY A 59 18.70 -8.35 -9.44
N ASN A 60 18.41 -9.62 -9.22
CA ASN A 60 18.67 -10.67 -10.18
C ASN A 60 17.55 -10.66 -11.23
N LYS A 61 17.91 -10.50 -12.51
CA LYS A 61 16.93 -10.42 -13.61
C LYS A 61 16.01 -11.64 -13.69
N THR A 62 16.52 -12.84 -13.39
CA THR A 62 15.73 -14.07 -13.40
C THR A 62 14.66 -14.05 -12.32
N ILE A 63 15.04 -13.68 -11.09
CA ILE A 63 14.12 -13.55 -9.96
C ILE A 63 13.08 -12.46 -10.24
N LEU A 64 13.49 -11.32 -10.80
CA LEU A 64 12.57 -10.23 -11.15
C LEU A 64 11.53 -10.68 -12.18
N LYS A 65 11.94 -11.41 -13.23
CA LYS A 65 10.99 -11.97 -14.21
C LYS A 65 10.00 -12.94 -13.54
N ALA A 66 10.49 -13.82 -12.67
CA ALA A 66 9.66 -14.79 -11.97
C ALA A 66 8.70 -14.11 -10.98
N PHE A 67 9.14 -13.03 -10.32
CA PHE A 67 8.35 -12.20 -9.43
C PHE A 67 7.25 -11.44 -10.18
N ASP A 68 7.58 -10.79 -11.30
CA ASP A 68 6.62 -10.06 -12.11
C ASP A 68 5.57 -11.00 -12.73
N ALA A 69 5.99 -12.22 -13.10
CA ALA A 69 5.07 -13.26 -13.56
C ALA A 69 4.09 -13.69 -12.46
N LEU A 70 4.58 -13.92 -11.23
CA LEU A 70 3.74 -14.23 -10.09
C LEU A 70 2.76 -13.09 -9.78
N GLU A 71 3.23 -11.83 -9.80
CA GLU A 71 2.36 -10.67 -9.57
C GLU A 71 1.22 -10.60 -10.58
N ARG A 72 1.50 -10.87 -11.86
CA ARG A 72 0.47 -10.92 -12.91
C ARG A 72 -0.53 -12.06 -12.70
N THR A 73 -0.10 -13.23 -12.26
CA THR A 73 -1.00 -14.33 -11.93
C THR A 73 -1.92 -13.94 -10.78
N LEU A 74 -1.37 -13.40 -9.69
CA LEU A 74 -2.17 -12.98 -8.53
C LEU A 74 -3.13 -11.83 -8.84
N GLN A 75 -2.76 -10.91 -9.74
CA GLN A 75 -3.66 -9.88 -10.23
C GLN A 75 -4.88 -10.44 -11.00
N LYS A 76 -4.76 -11.63 -11.60
CA LYS A 76 -5.87 -12.31 -12.30
C LYS A 76 -6.74 -13.11 -11.32
N GLU A 77 -6.11 -13.85 -10.42
CA GLU A 77 -6.80 -14.77 -9.51
C GLU A 77 -7.40 -14.06 -8.28
N LEU A 78 -6.81 -12.94 -7.85
CA LEU A 78 -7.22 -12.16 -6.67
C LEU A 78 -7.32 -10.65 -6.98
N PRO A 79 -8.17 -10.24 -7.92
CA PRO A 79 -8.28 -8.85 -8.36
C PRO A 79 -8.70 -7.89 -7.23
N GLU A 80 -9.38 -8.38 -6.20
CA GLU A 80 -9.78 -7.61 -5.02
C GLU A 80 -8.61 -7.28 -4.08
N THR A 81 -7.54 -8.08 -4.14
CA THR A 81 -6.35 -7.91 -3.29
C THR A 81 -5.16 -7.35 -4.08
N PHE A 82 -4.97 -7.83 -5.30
CA PHE A 82 -3.91 -7.43 -6.21
C PHE A 82 -4.50 -6.64 -7.37
N ILE A 83 -4.27 -5.33 -7.34
CA ILE A 83 -4.82 -4.40 -8.31
C ILE A 83 -3.95 -4.47 -9.57
N ILE A 84 -4.59 -4.70 -10.72
CA ILE A 84 -3.96 -4.57 -12.03
C ILE A 84 -3.50 -3.12 -12.20
N LYS A 85 -2.19 -2.90 -12.17
CA LYS A 85 -1.59 -1.59 -12.41
C LYS A 85 -1.44 -1.39 -13.91
N MET A 86 -2.52 -0.98 -14.56
CA MET A 86 -2.44 -0.52 -15.95
C MET A 86 -1.52 0.71 -16.04
N SER A 87 -0.63 0.69 -17.02
CA SER A 87 0.16 1.85 -17.40
C SER A 87 -0.76 3.00 -17.85
N SER A 88 -0.24 4.22 -17.84
CA SER A 88 -1.04 5.38 -18.29
C SER A 88 -1.51 5.21 -19.74
N ILE A 89 -0.70 4.57 -20.60
CA ILE A 89 -1.02 4.33 -22.01
C ILE A 89 -2.14 3.30 -22.14
N GLU A 90 -2.05 2.19 -21.40
CA GLU A 90 -3.11 1.17 -21.40
C GLU A 90 -4.44 1.73 -20.89
N LYS A 91 -4.40 2.56 -19.83
CA LYS A 91 -5.61 3.24 -19.33
C LYS A 91 -6.24 4.15 -20.38
N TYR A 92 -5.40 4.88 -21.13
CA TYR A 92 -5.86 5.76 -22.17
C TYR A 92 -6.49 5.00 -23.34
N HIS A 93 -5.84 3.94 -23.84
CA HIS A 93 -6.42 3.13 -24.90
C HIS A 93 -7.73 2.47 -24.47
N ALA A 94 -7.81 1.94 -23.25
CA ALA A 94 -9.06 1.40 -22.72
C ALA A 94 -10.16 2.48 -22.66
N TYR A 95 -9.82 3.70 -22.27
CA TYR A 95 -10.77 4.82 -22.29
C TYR A 95 -11.26 5.15 -23.72
N VAL A 96 -10.34 5.27 -24.68
CA VAL A 96 -10.65 5.52 -26.10
C VAL A 96 -11.55 4.42 -26.68
N GLU A 97 -11.23 3.15 -26.41
CA GLU A 97 -12.06 2.02 -26.82
C GLU A 97 -13.47 2.10 -26.24
N THR A 98 -13.62 2.45 -24.96
CA THR A 98 -14.96 2.64 -24.37
C THR A 98 -15.71 3.81 -24.98
N MET A 99 -15.01 4.89 -25.38
CA MET A 99 -15.64 6.02 -26.06
C MET A 99 -16.18 5.60 -27.42
N GLU A 100 -15.41 4.86 -28.20
CA GLU A 100 -15.85 4.32 -29.50
C GLU A 100 -17.08 3.42 -29.37
N GLN A 101 -17.06 2.53 -28.38
CA GLN A 101 -18.17 1.61 -28.13
C GLN A 101 -19.45 2.35 -27.69
N THR A 102 -19.31 3.44 -26.95
CA THR A 102 -20.45 4.22 -26.43
C THR A 102 -20.86 5.38 -27.33
N GLY A 103 -20.08 5.68 -28.37
CA GLY A 103 -20.27 6.86 -29.21
C GLY A 103 -19.95 8.19 -28.49
N ALA A 104 -19.25 8.14 -27.36
CA ALA A 104 -18.85 9.33 -26.61
C ALA A 104 -17.71 10.09 -27.32
N LYS A 105 -17.62 11.40 -27.07
CA LYS A 105 -16.64 12.29 -27.70
C LYS A 105 -15.70 12.95 -26.69
N PHE A 106 -14.59 13.51 -27.18
CA PHE A 106 -13.62 14.17 -26.31
C PHE A 106 -14.20 15.47 -25.74
N PRO A 107 -14.05 15.72 -24.43
CA PRO A 107 -14.61 16.92 -23.82
C PRO A 107 -13.77 18.14 -24.22
N ILE A 108 -14.42 19.11 -24.85
CA ILE A 108 -13.86 20.46 -25.03
C ILE A 108 -14.60 21.45 -24.12
N ASP A 109 -13.92 22.52 -23.74
CA ASP A 109 -14.51 23.63 -22.99
C ASP A 109 -15.26 24.60 -23.92
N LEU A 110 -15.64 25.77 -23.39
CA LEU A 110 -16.38 26.78 -24.15
C LEU A 110 -15.49 27.55 -25.14
N ASP A 111 -14.17 27.43 -25.02
CA ASP A 111 -13.17 28.08 -25.86
C ASP A 111 -12.66 27.12 -26.96
N ASP A 112 -13.36 25.99 -27.17
CA ASP A 112 -12.98 24.87 -28.06
C ASP A 112 -11.65 24.18 -27.70
N ASP A 113 -11.12 24.41 -26.49
CA ASP A 113 -9.91 23.76 -26.00
C ASP A 113 -10.26 22.42 -25.31
N ILE A 114 -9.39 21.43 -25.43
CA ILE A 114 -9.58 20.13 -24.78
C ILE A 114 -9.54 20.31 -23.26
N ASP A 115 -10.57 19.83 -22.56
CA ASP A 115 -10.62 19.81 -21.09
C ASP A 115 -9.71 18.70 -20.53
N ILE A 116 -8.40 18.95 -20.55
CA ILE A 116 -7.35 18.00 -20.11
C ILE A 116 -7.59 17.54 -18.67
N ILE A 117 -8.15 18.40 -17.82
CA ILE A 117 -8.39 18.10 -16.40
C ILE A 117 -9.50 17.06 -16.27
N ARG A 118 -10.63 17.28 -16.95
CA ARG A 118 -11.75 16.31 -16.97
C ARG A 118 -11.32 15.02 -17.63
N LEU A 119 -10.62 15.10 -18.77
CA LEU A 119 -10.10 13.94 -19.49
C LEU A 119 -9.17 13.09 -18.61
N ALA A 120 -8.20 13.71 -17.95
CA ALA A 120 -7.28 13.03 -17.03
C ALA A 120 -8.01 12.31 -15.89
N ARG A 121 -9.06 12.94 -15.35
CA ARG A 121 -9.89 12.35 -14.30
C ARG A 121 -10.66 11.14 -14.81
N ASN A 122 -11.26 11.22 -16.00
CA ASN A 122 -12.02 10.14 -16.61
C ASN A 122 -11.14 8.91 -16.90
N ILE A 123 -9.91 9.13 -17.39
CA ILE A 123 -8.93 8.06 -17.65
C ILE A 123 -8.30 7.51 -16.35
N GLY A 124 -8.28 8.31 -15.27
CA GLY A 124 -7.63 7.95 -14.02
C GLY A 124 -6.10 8.02 -14.09
N ILE A 125 -5.57 9.07 -14.74
CA ILE A 125 -4.12 9.38 -14.83
C ILE A 125 -3.86 10.85 -14.44
N PRO A 126 -2.62 11.22 -14.05
CA PRO A 126 -2.29 12.62 -13.79
C PRO A 126 -2.40 13.47 -15.05
N ALA A 127 -2.98 14.68 -14.96
CA ALA A 127 -3.09 15.61 -16.10
C ALA A 127 -1.73 15.95 -16.72
N SER A 128 -0.66 15.99 -15.92
CA SER A 128 0.70 16.20 -16.40
C SER A 128 1.18 15.11 -17.38
N ARG A 129 0.60 13.90 -17.33
CA ARG A 129 0.93 12.83 -18.29
C ARG A 129 0.33 13.09 -19.66
N LEU A 130 -0.89 13.59 -19.73
CA LEU A 130 -1.55 13.97 -20.99
C LEU A 130 -0.80 15.10 -21.70
N ASN A 131 -0.13 15.97 -20.95
CA ASN A 131 0.71 17.04 -21.52
C ASN A 131 2.05 16.57 -22.10
N SER A 132 2.39 15.28 -21.99
CA SER A 132 3.62 14.76 -22.57
C SER A 132 3.53 14.63 -24.10
N SER A 133 4.66 14.72 -24.80
CA SER A 133 4.71 14.68 -26.26
C SER A 133 4.12 13.40 -26.86
N ILE A 134 4.23 12.26 -26.17
CA ILE A 134 3.66 10.98 -26.60
C ILE A 134 2.13 11.05 -26.55
N PHE A 135 1.58 11.53 -25.43
CA PHE A 135 0.13 11.62 -25.25
C PHE A 135 -0.50 12.69 -26.13
N LYS A 136 0.17 13.82 -26.37
CA LYS A 136 -0.34 14.85 -27.28
C LYS A 136 -0.59 14.30 -28.68
N LYS A 137 0.40 13.59 -29.26
CA LYS A 137 0.24 12.98 -30.58
C LYS A 137 -0.91 11.99 -30.63
N LEU A 138 -1.00 11.10 -29.65
CA LEU A 138 -2.11 10.14 -29.55
C LEU A 138 -3.46 10.85 -29.42
N LEU A 139 -3.51 11.89 -28.60
CA LEU A 139 -4.71 12.66 -28.36
C LEU A 139 -5.17 13.40 -29.62
N ASP A 140 -4.25 14.04 -30.35
CA ASP A 140 -4.55 14.73 -31.60
C ASP A 140 -5.10 13.72 -32.64
N ASP A 141 -4.43 12.58 -32.83
CA ASP A 141 -4.86 11.51 -33.75
C ASP A 141 -6.26 10.96 -33.38
N ASP A 142 -6.52 10.71 -32.10
CA ASP A 142 -7.79 10.17 -31.62
C ASP A 142 -8.91 11.21 -31.63
N ILE A 143 -8.60 12.49 -31.44
CA ILE A 143 -9.56 13.59 -31.56
C ILE A 143 -10.03 13.74 -33.00
N ASP A 144 -9.12 13.71 -33.96
CA ASP A 144 -9.48 13.75 -35.39
C ASP A 144 -10.38 12.57 -35.77
N ARG A 145 -10.18 11.43 -35.11
CA ARG A 145 -10.88 10.17 -35.39
C ARG A 145 -12.25 10.05 -34.71
N ILE A 146 -12.40 10.48 -33.46
CA ILE A 146 -13.63 10.34 -32.66
C ILE A 146 -14.45 11.63 -32.65
N GLY A 147 -13.78 12.78 -32.69
CA GLY A 147 -14.38 14.11 -32.56
C GLY A 147 -14.56 14.58 -31.12
N THR A 148 -15.03 15.82 -30.99
CA THR A 148 -15.17 16.55 -29.73
C THR A 148 -16.62 16.92 -29.43
N GLU A 149 -16.91 17.17 -28.15
CA GLU A 149 -18.19 17.67 -27.67
C GLU A 149 -17.98 18.74 -26.59
N VAL A 150 -18.70 19.85 -26.74
CA VAL A 150 -18.68 20.95 -25.78
C VAL A 150 -19.33 20.48 -24.49
N MET A 151 -18.52 20.38 -23.44
CA MET A 151 -18.95 19.91 -22.14
C MET A 151 -18.98 21.08 -21.18
N ALA A 152 -20.18 21.63 -20.96
CA ALA A 152 -20.39 22.71 -20.00
C ALA A 152 -19.64 22.41 -18.69
N GLY A 153 -18.85 23.39 -18.23
CA GLY A 153 -18.14 23.28 -16.97
C GLY A 153 -19.13 23.07 -15.82
N LYS A 154 -18.74 22.29 -14.81
CA LYS A 154 -19.57 22.13 -13.61
C LYS A 154 -19.92 23.50 -13.02
N SER A 155 -21.18 23.70 -12.64
CA SER A 155 -21.61 24.94 -11.98
C SER A 155 -20.87 25.14 -10.66
N VAL A 156 -20.90 26.36 -10.12
CA VAL A 156 -20.27 26.66 -8.82
C VAL A 156 -20.87 25.77 -7.74
N GLU A 157 -22.18 25.54 -7.78
CA GLU A 157 -22.94 24.70 -6.86
C GLU A 157 -22.47 23.24 -6.93
N GLU A 158 -22.34 22.66 -8.13
CA GLU A 158 -21.85 21.29 -8.29
C GLU A 158 -20.40 21.11 -7.82
N ARG A 159 -19.56 22.13 -8.01
CA ARG A 159 -18.18 22.14 -7.49
C ARG A 159 -18.18 22.19 -5.96
N MET A 160 -19.02 23.04 -5.37
CA MET A 160 -19.16 23.15 -3.92
C MET A 160 -19.68 21.85 -3.30
N GLU A 161 -20.65 21.19 -3.93
CA GLU A 161 -21.18 19.91 -3.47
C GLU A 161 -20.14 18.79 -3.52
N GLY A 162 -19.35 18.72 -4.61
CA GLY A 162 -18.22 17.78 -4.70
C GLY A 162 -17.15 18.02 -3.63
N ASN A 163 -16.84 19.28 -3.33
CA ASN A 163 -15.91 19.66 -2.25
C ASN A 163 -16.48 19.30 -0.87
N LEU A 164 -17.78 19.53 -0.64
CA LEU A 164 -18.48 19.14 0.59
C LEU A 164 -18.44 17.63 0.81
N MET A 165 -18.70 16.83 -0.23
CA MET A 165 -18.61 15.38 -0.16
C MET A 165 -17.20 14.89 0.16
N THR A 166 -16.18 15.49 -0.45
CA THR A 166 -14.77 15.13 -0.22
C THR A 166 -14.33 15.49 1.20
N THR A 167 -14.61 16.72 1.63
CA THR A 167 -14.29 17.18 2.99
C THR A 167 -15.05 16.40 4.05
N SER A 168 -16.31 16.02 3.80
CA SER A 168 -17.08 15.14 4.70
C SER A 168 -16.45 13.76 4.83
N LYS A 169 -16.00 13.14 3.73
CA LYS A 169 -15.27 11.85 3.78
C LYS A 169 -13.97 11.96 4.57
N GLU A 170 -13.18 13.01 4.33
CA GLU A 170 -11.93 13.25 5.06
C GLU A 170 -12.17 13.50 6.55
N LEU A 171 -13.20 14.28 6.88
CA LEU A 171 -13.60 14.54 8.27
C LEU A 171 -13.98 13.25 8.99
N ASN A 172 -14.77 12.38 8.36
CA ASN A 172 -15.16 11.09 8.93
C ASN A 172 -13.95 10.17 9.15
N LYS A 173 -13.01 10.14 8.20
CA LYS A 173 -11.76 9.40 8.36
C LYS A 173 -10.94 9.93 9.55
N CYS A 174 -10.77 11.25 9.64
CA CYS A 174 -10.07 11.88 10.77
C CYS A 174 -10.74 11.57 12.12
N ARG A 175 -12.08 11.54 12.18
CA ARG A 175 -12.82 11.16 13.39
C ARG A 175 -12.55 9.71 13.79
N GLN A 176 -12.52 8.80 12.82
CA GLN A 176 -12.20 7.39 13.07
C GLN A 176 -10.76 7.23 13.57
N ASP A 177 -9.80 7.88 12.91
CA ASP A 177 -8.39 7.85 13.31
C ASP A 177 -8.20 8.42 14.72
N LEU A 178 -8.93 9.50 15.06
CA LEU A 178 -8.93 10.08 16.40
C LEU A 178 -9.50 9.12 17.44
N SER A 179 -10.59 8.41 17.13
CA SER A 179 -11.16 7.38 18.02
C SER A 179 -10.15 6.27 18.32
N VAL A 180 -9.47 5.76 17.28
CA VAL A 180 -8.44 4.71 17.43
C VAL A 180 -7.25 5.22 18.24
N ALA A 181 -6.82 6.46 18.00
CA ALA A 181 -5.74 7.08 18.77
C ALA A 181 -6.13 7.24 20.25
N GLN A 182 -7.37 7.63 20.53
CA GLN A 182 -7.91 7.78 21.89
C GLN A 182 -7.89 6.43 22.64
N GLU A 183 -8.41 5.36 22.02
CA GLU A 183 -8.39 4.01 22.60
C GLU A 183 -6.96 3.53 22.91
N LYS A 184 -6.01 3.84 22.01
CA LYS A 184 -4.60 3.51 22.22
C LYS A 184 -4.00 4.28 23.40
N ILE A 185 -4.31 5.56 23.56
CA ILE A 185 -3.88 6.37 24.69
C ILE A 185 -4.43 5.80 26.00
N ASP A 186 -5.71 5.43 26.03
CA ASP A 186 -6.34 4.84 27.21
C ASP A 186 -5.70 3.49 27.59
N GLY A 187 -5.42 2.66 26.58
CA GLY A 187 -4.71 1.39 26.74
C GLY A 187 -3.30 1.57 27.34
N LEU A 188 -2.51 2.49 26.78
CA LEU A 188 -1.17 2.81 27.27
C LEU A 188 -1.20 3.42 28.68
N THR A 189 -2.18 4.27 28.97
CA THR A 189 -2.35 4.87 30.30
C THR A 189 -2.64 3.79 31.35
N LYS A 190 -3.52 2.83 31.05
CA LYS A 190 -3.79 1.68 31.92
C LYS A 190 -2.55 0.82 32.16
N GLN A 191 -1.76 0.55 31.12
CA GLN A 191 -0.50 -0.20 31.26
C GLN A 191 0.50 0.55 32.13
N ASN A 192 0.64 1.87 31.94
CA ASN A 192 1.55 2.69 32.72
C ASN A 192 1.17 2.70 34.22
N LEU A 193 -0.13 2.81 34.54
CA LEU A 193 -0.62 2.71 35.92
C LEU A 193 -0.30 1.34 36.55
N LYS A 194 -0.45 0.24 35.80
CA LYS A 194 -0.09 -1.10 36.28
C LYS A 194 1.41 -1.24 36.54
N LEU A 195 2.25 -0.76 35.62
CA LEU A 195 3.70 -0.80 35.80
C LEU A 195 4.14 0.07 36.99
N GLN A 196 3.54 1.24 37.18
CA GLN A 196 3.82 2.09 38.34
C GLN A 196 3.46 1.40 39.67
N SER A 197 2.34 0.68 39.74
CA SER A 197 1.97 -0.04 40.97
C SER A 197 2.90 -1.23 41.23
N GLU A 198 3.33 -1.94 40.19
CA GLU A 198 4.30 -3.03 40.28
C GLU A 198 5.67 -2.55 40.74
N VAL A 199 6.17 -1.42 40.20
CA VAL A 199 7.41 -0.78 40.64
C VAL A 199 7.34 -0.44 42.13
N ARG A 200 6.24 0.17 42.61
CA ARG A 200 6.07 0.48 44.04
C ARG A 200 6.09 -0.78 44.91
N LYS A 201 5.44 -1.86 44.45
CA LYS A 201 5.42 -3.14 45.17
C LYS A 201 6.82 -3.76 45.26
N LEU A 202 7.56 -3.78 44.16
CA LEU A 202 8.92 -4.30 44.09
C LEU A 202 9.88 -3.48 44.96
N GLN A 203 9.76 -2.15 44.94
CA GLN A 203 10.54 -1.28 45.83
C GLN A 203 10.29 -1.59 47.30
N LYS A 204 9.02 -1.77 47.70
CA LYS A 204 8.68 -2.14 49.08
C LYS A 204 9.28 -3.50 49.47
N GLN A 205 9.16 -4.49 48.59
CA GLN A 205 9.75 -5.82 48.81
C GLN A 205 11.28 -5.78 48.88
N SER A 206 11.92 -4.91 48.10
CA SER A 206 13.38 -4.70 48.18
C SER A 206 13.75 -4.16 49.56
N ILE A 207 13.11 -3.09 50.01
CA ILE A 207 13.37 -2.47 51.31
C ILE A 207 13.17 -3.48 52.45
N GLU A 208 12.11 -4.29 52.41
CA GLU A 208 11.85 -5.33 53.41
C GLU A 208 12.95 -6.42 53.41
N LYS A 209 13.42 -6.84 52.23
CA LYS A 209 14.52 -7.81 52.12
C LYS A 209 15.84 -7.23 52.60
N ASP A 210 16.14 -5.98 52.26
CA ASP A 210 17.36 -5.30 52.67
C ASP A 210 17.40 -5.16 54.20
N ALA A 211 16.29 -4.73 54.82
CA ALA A 211 16.17 -4.66 56.28
C ALA A 211 16.28 -6.05 56.95
N SER A 212 15.68 -7.09 56.36
CA SER A 212 15.82 -8.47 56.86
C SER A 212 17.25 -9.00 56.77
N LEU A 213 17.96 -8.61 55.70
CA LEU A 213 19.35 -8.97 55.47
C LEU A 213 20.28 -8.25 56.45
N GLU A 214 20.10 -6.95 56.67
CA GLU A 214 20.81 -6.17 57.70
C GLU A 214 20.62 -6.80 59.08
N HIS A 215 19.38 -7.08 59.47
CA HIS A 215 19.10 -7.71 60.76
C HIS A 215 19.74 -9.10 60.92
N SER A 216 19.79 -9.89 59.83
CA SER A 216 20.45 -11.20 59.83
C SER A 216 21.98 -11.07 59.98
N ILE A 217 22.59 -10.05 59.37
CA ILE A 217 24.02 -9.74 59.52
C ILE A 217 24.32 -9.32 60.96
N GLU A 218 23.50 -8.44 61.55
CA GLU A 218 23.70 -7.94 62.92
C GLU A 218 23.57 -9.04 63.99
N THR A 219 22.60 -9.94 63.82
CA THR A 219 22.28 -10.96 64.85
C THR A 219 22.94 -12.32 64.61
N GLY A 220 23.49 -12.56 63.41
CA GLY A 220 24.01 -13.85 62.97
C GLY A 220 22.95 -14.95 62.83
N ARG A 221 21.66 -14.63 63.02
CA ARG A 221 20.53 -15.55 62.89
C ARG A 221 19.73 -15.18 61.65
N ARG A 222 19.56 -16.15 60.75
CA ARG A 222 18.77 -15.95 59.54
C ARG A 222 17.28 -16.00 59.91
N PHE A 223 16.58 -14.89 59.74
CA PHE A 223 15.11 -14.87 59.81
C PHE A 223 14.53 -15.27 58.46
N THR A 224 13.71 -16.32 58.45
CA THR A 224 12.79 -16.62 57.35
C THR A 224 11.40 -16.18 57.75
N LEU A 225 10.86 -15.20 57.01
CA LEU A 225 9.45 -14.82 57.05
C LEU A 225 8.61 -15.81 56.24
#